data_AF-A0A350IXF0-F1
#
_entry.id   AF-A0A350IXF0-F1
#
_cell.length_a   1.000
_cell.length_b   1.000
_cell.length_c   1.000
_cell.angle_alpha   90.00
_cell.angle_beta   90.00
_cell.angle_gamma   90.00
#
_symmetry.space_group_name_H-M   'P 1'
#
loop_
_entity.id
_entity.type
_entity.pdbx_description
1 polymer ?
#
loop_
_entity_poly.entity_id
_entity_poly.type
_entity_poly.pdbx_seq_one_letter_code
_entity_poly.pdbx_strand_id
1 'polypeptide(L)'
;MLAEIILSYAPDCTLIPLKVSCADPKVTDLVVSALQDCIDVHDADLICMAFSIPESGELHEVIQRADRKGIIMISASGNIGDSKGILYPAGYQKVICVGALDGQGNPASYSMIQGVDVFEDGTWKQAQGTSVACARVTGMFAQGEWQSRHDVQ
;
A
#
# COMPACT_ATOMS: atom_id res chain seq x y z
N MET A 1 -6.72 -11.95 5.99
CA MET A 1 -7.58 -11.11 5.13
C MET A 1 -6.80 -10.53 3.96
N LEU A 2 -5.84 -9.63 4.16
CA LEU A 2 -5.12 -8.99 3.02
C LEU A 2 -4.37 -9.99 2.13
N ALA A 3 -3.68 -10.97 2.73
CA ALA A 3 -3.04 -12.06 1.99
C ALA A 3 -4.04 -12.87 1.14
N GLU A 4 -5.27 -13.08 1.64
CA GLU A 4 -6.34 -13.77 0.90
C GLU A 4 -6.77 -12.96 -0.33
N ILE A 5 -6.86 -11.63 -0.20
CA ILE A 5 -7.17 -10.74 -1.32
C ILE A 5 -6.06 -10.85 -2.37
N ILE A 6 -4.79 -10.69 -1.99
CA ILE A 6 -3.66 -10.74 -2.94
C ILE A 6 -3.64 -12.08 -3.70
N LEU A 7 -3.77 -13.20 -2.98
CA LEU A 7 -3.77 -14.54 -3.59
C LEU A 7 -5.00 -14.82 -4.47
N SER A 8 -6.10 -14.07 -4.30
CA SER A 8 -7.26 -14.19 -5.20
C SER A 8 -7.01 -13.64 -6.60
N TYR A 9 -6.02 -12.74 -6.75
CA TYR A 9 -5.56 -12.23 -8.06
C TYR A 9 -4.33 -12.99 -8.54
N ALA A 10 -3.35 -13.18 -7.67
CA ALA A 10 -2.07 -13.81 -8.00
C ALA A 10 -1.84 -15.06 -7.12
N PRO A 11 -2.48 -16.20 -7.41
CA PRO A 11 -2.38 -17.41 -6.58
C PRO A 11 -0.98 -18.03 -6.57
N ASP A 12 -0.19 -17.77 -7.62
CA ASP A 12 1.16 -18.31 -7.79
C ASP A 12 2.25 -17.37 -7.24
N CYS A 13 1.89 -16.22 -6.65
CA CYS A 13 2.87 -15.31 -6.07
C CYS A 13 3.41 -15.85 -4.74
N THR A 14 4.64 -15.48 -4.41
CA THR A 14 5.22 -15.77 -3.09
C THR A 14 4.90 -14.61 -2.14
N LEU A 15 4.16 -14.90 -1.06
CA LEU A 15 3.88 -13.93 0.00
C LEU A 15 4.86 -14.09 1.16
N ILE A 16 5.51 -12.99 1.53
CA ILE A 16 6.43 -12.91 2.67
C ILE A 16 5.82 -11.96 3.72
N PRO A 17 5.11 -12.48 4.73
CA PRO A 17 4.47 -11.64 5.73
C PRO A 17 5.47 -11.16 6.78
N LEU A 18 5.74 -9.85 6.81
CA LEU A 18 6.49 -9.20 7.89
C LEU A 18 5.52 -8.50 8.84
N LYS A 19 5.50 -8.94 10.10
CA LYS A 19 4.55 -8.46 11.10
C LYS A 19 5.11 -7.24 11.83
N VAL A 20 4.46 -6.09 11.66
CA VAL A 20 4.73 -4.88 12.43
C VAL A 20 3.46 -4.44 13.16
N SER A 21 3.60 -3.94 14.38
CA SER A 21 2.48 -3.42 15.18
C SER A 21 2.50 -1.90 15.19
N CYS A 22 1.44 -1.26 14.68
CA CYS A 22 1.30 0.20 14.72
C CYS A 22 1.09 0.76 16.13
N ALA A 23 0.82 -0.09 17.12
CA ALA A 23 0.72 0.31 18.53
C ALA A 23 2.07 0.30 19.26
N ASP A 24 3.14 -0.17 18.61
CA ASP A 24 4.47 -0.20 19.21
C ASP A 24 5.07 1.22 19.24
N PRO A 25 5.60 1.69 20.37
CA PRO A 25 6.26 3.00 20.45
C PRO A 25 7.49 3.11 19.51
N LYS A 26 8.04 1.98 19.05
CA LYS A 26 9.14 1.90 18.09
C LYS A 26 8.68 1.49 16.69
N VAL A 27 7.41 1.75 16.35
CA VAL A 27 6.83 1.35 15.06
C VAL A 27 7.69 1.81 13.87
N THR A 28 8.25 3.02 13.91
CA THR A 28 9.08 3.53 12.82
C THR A 28 10.32 2.65 12.61
N ASP A 29 11.08 2.34 13.66
CA ASP A 29 12.26 1.48 13.59
C ASP A 29 11.90 0.08 13.07
N LEU A 30 10.78 -0.48 13.55
CA LEU A 30 10.31 -1.80 13.13
C LEU A 30 9.90 -1.82 11.65
N VAL A 31 9.20 -0.79 11.17
CA VAL A 31 8.83 -0.67 9.75
C VAL A 31 10.08 -0.48 8.90
N VAL A 32 11.01 0.38 9.29
CA VAL A 32 12.27 0.59 8.55
C VAL A 32 13.07 -0.70 8.46
N SER A 33 13.21 -1.42 9.58
CA SER A 33 13.86 -2.74 9.61
C SER A 33 13.17 -3.73 8.68
N ALA A 34 11.83 -3.82 8.71
CA ALA A 34 11.09 -4.73 7.84
C ALA A 34 11.25 -4.36 6.35
N LEU A 35 11.26 -3.07 6.01
CA LEU A 35 11.51 -2.62 4.64
C LEU A 35 12.95 -2.92 4.19
N GLN A 36 13.93 -2.83 5.09
CA GLN A 36 15.30 -3.26 4.81
C GLN A 36 15.36 -4.77 4.54
N ASP A 37 14.65 -5.60 5.32
CA ASP A 37 14.57 -7.05 5.09
C ASP A 37 13.92 -7.38 3.74
N CYS A 38 12.85 -6.66 3.36
CA CYS A 38 12.26 -6.79 2.01
C CYS A 38 13.29 -6.56 0.90
N ILE A 39 14.18 -5.57 1.07
CA ILE A 39 15.20 -5.20 0.07
C ILE A 39 16.38 -6.18 0.09
N ASP A 40 16.91 -6.51 1.26
CA ASP A 40 18.23 -7.12 1.41
C ASP A 40 18.18 -8.64 1.64
N VAL A 41 17.14 -9.12 2.31
CA VAL A 41 17.00 -10.53 2.69
C VAL A 41 16.10 -11.27 1.71
N HIS A 42 15.04 -10.60 1.27
CA HIS A 42 13.99 -11.22 0.47
C HIS A 42 14.03 -10.87 -1.02
N ASP A 43 14.80 -9.85 -1.42
CA ASP A 43 14.89 -9.38 -2.80
C ASP A 43 13.50 -9.20 -3.43
N ALA A 44 12.61 -8.50 -2.71
CA ALA A 44 11.20 -8.42 -3.05
C ALA A 44 10.95 -7.61 -4.33
N ASP A 45 10.07 -8.09 -5.21
CA ASP A 45 9.61 -7.32 -6.39
C ASP A 45 8.58 -6.24 -6.02
N LEU A 46 7.74 -6.53 -5.03
CA LEU A 46 6.58 -5.74 -4.61
C LEU A 46 6.52 -5.62 -3.09
N ILE A 47 6.18 -4.43 -2.58
CA ILE A 47 5.93 -4.20 -1.15
C ILE A 47 4.53 -3.60 -0.97
N CYS A 48 3.67 -4.32 -0.24
CA CYS A 48 2.34 -3.88 0.16
C CYS A 48 2.36 -3.28 1.58
N MET A 49 2.10 -1.98 1.67
CA MET A 49 2.06 -1.19 2.91
C MET A 49 0.63 -0.79 3.23
N ALA A 50 -0.13 -1.74 3.77
CA ALA A 50 -1.53 -1.54 4.14
C ALA A 50 -1.70 -0.87 5.53
N PHE A 51 -0.86 0.12 5.83
CA PHE A 51 -0.80 0.86 7.09
C PHE A 51 -0.34 2.30 6.87
N SER A 52 -0.38 3.10 7.93
CA SER A 52 0.24 4.43 7.95
C SER A 52 1.00 4.64 9.26
N ILE A 53 2.15 5.30 9.19
CA ILE A 53 3.00 5.65 10.34
C ILE A 53 3.48 7.11 10.21
N PRO A 54 4.02 7.72 11.28
CA PRO A 54 4.61 9.05 11.19
C PRO A 54 5.73 9.12 10.13
N GLU A 55 5.83 10.25 9.46
CA GLU A 55 6.95 10.54 8.56
C GLU A 55 8.27 10.57 9.34
N SER A 56 9.33 10.00 8.76
CA SER A 56 10.70 10.16 9.27
C SER A 56 11.71 10.18 8.13
N GLY A 57 12.92 10.68 8.39
CA GLY A 57 14.00 10.68 7.41
C GLY A 57 14.40 9.27 7.03
N GLU A 58 14.51 8.38 8.02
CA GLU A 58 14.88 6.97 7.85
C GLU A 58 13.85 6.21 7.02
N LEU A 59 12.55 6.47 7.24
CA LEU A 59 11.49 5.89 6.43
C LEU A 59 11.61 6.36 4.97
N HIS A 60 11.84 7.65 4.74
CA HIS A 60 12.02 8.16 3.39
C HIS A 60 13.26 7.58 2.71
N GLU A 61 14.38 7.46 3.43
CA GLU A 61 15.62 6.89 2.91
C GLU A 61 15.46 5.42 2.48
N VAL A 62 14.77 4.60 3.28
CA VAL A 62 14.53 3.19 2.90
C VAL A 62 13.57 3.07 1.72
N ILE A 63 12.55 3.93 1.62
CA ILE A 63 11.67 4.01 0.45
C ILE A 63 12.47 4.37 -0.81
N GLN A 64 13.34 5.37 -0.75
CA GLN A 64 14.19 5.72 -1.90
C GLN A 64 15.17 4.59 -2.26
N ARG A 65 15.64 3.81 -1.28
CA ARG A 65 16.50 2.65 -1.54
C ARG A 65 15.75 1.53 -2.27
N ALA A 66 14.52 1.25 -1.85
CA ALA A 66 13.64 0.31 -2.54
C ALA A 66 13.35 0.75 -3.99
N ASP A 67 13.04 2.04 -4.21
CA ASP A 67 12.85 2.62 -5.57
C ASP A 67 14.10 2.43 -6.45
N ARG A 68 15.30 2.72 -5.92
CA ARG A 68 16.57 2.51 -6.65
C ARG A 68 16.84 1.05 -7.01
N LYS A 69 16.23 0.11 -6.30
CA LYS A 69 16.30 -1.34 -6.58
C LYS A 69 15.23 -1.81 -7.56
N GLY A 70 14.33 -0.92 -7.99
CA GLY A 70 13.23 -1.24 -8.89
C GLY A 70 12.04 -1.91 -8.20
N ILE A 71 11.99 -1.88 -6.86
CA ILE A 71 10.92 -2.49 -6.08
C ILE A 71 9.69 -1.60 -6.13
N ILE A 72 8.55 -2.17 -6.53
CA ILE A 72 7.28 -1.44 -6.61
C ILE A 72 6.67 -1.37 -5.21
N MET A 73 6.39 -0.17 -4.74
CA MET A 73 5.82 0.09 -3.42
C MET A 73 4.39 0.60 -3.53
N ILE A 74 3.46 -0.05 -2.83
CA ILE A 74 2.03 0.24 -2.88
C ILE A 74 1.57 0.49 -1.45
N SER A 75 0.93 1.62 -1.18
CA SER A 75 0.49 1.99 0.18
C SER A 75 -0.96 2.43 0.21
N ALA A 76 -1.65 2.08 1.29
CA ALA A 76 -2.99 2.58 1.57
C ALA A 76 -2.96 4.10 1.86
N SER A 77 -3.89 4.87 1.29
CA SER A 77 -3.96 6.32 1.48
C SER A 77 -4.44 6.74 2.89
N GLY A 78 -5.14 5.85 3.59
CA GLY A 78 -5.61 6.06 4.96
C GLY A 78 -7.14 6.20 5.10
N ASN A 79 -7.64 5.82 6.27
CA ASN A 79 -9.07 5.81 6.60
C ASN A 79 -9.50 6.99 7.48
N ILE A 80 -8.94 8.18 7.23
CA ILE A 80 -9.15 9.37 8.09
C ILE A 80 -9.97 10.48 7.42
N GLY A 81 -10.49 10.22 6.21
CA GLY A 81 -11.18 11.20 5.38
C GLY A 81 -10.24 12.24 4.75
N ASP A 82 -10.74 12.97 3.77
CA ASP A 82 -9.92 13.85 2.92
C ASP A 82 -9.40 15.13 3.61
N SER A 83 -9.95 15.50 4.77
CA SER A 83 -9.63 16.77 5.44
C SER A 83 -8.36 16.75 6.29
N LYS A 84 -7.67 15.62 6.37
CA LYS A 84 -6.58 15.40 7.35
C LYS A 84 -5.17 15.44 6.76
N GLY A 85 -5.04 15.59 5.45
CA GLY A 85 -3.75 15.62 4.75
C GLY A 85 -3.15 14.23 4.51
N ILE A 86 -2.02 14.21 3.83
CA ILE A 86 -1.39 12.98 3.32
C ILE A 86 -0.73 12.16 4.42
N LEU A 87 -0.91 10.85 4.36
CA LEU A 87 -0.30 9.89 5.28
C LEU A 87 0.90 9.20 4.64
N TYR A 88 1.85 8.79 5.46
CA TYR A 88 3.05 8.09 5.01
C TYR A 88 2.99 6.60 5.32
N PRO A 89 3.54 5.75 4.45
CA PRO A 89 4.42 6.08 3.31
C PRO A 89 3.70 6.48 2.00
N ALA A 90 2.36 6.46 1.95
CA ALA A 90 1.59 6.79 0.74
C ALA A 90 1.88 8.19 0.16
N GLY A 91 2.32 9.14 0.99
CA GLY A 91 2.67 10.48 0.54
C GLY A 91 4.02 10.65 -0.14
N TYR A 92 4.84 9.61 -0.22
CA TYR A 92 6.11 9.69 -0.94
C TYR A 92 5.90 9.48 -2.44
N GLN A 93 6.53 10.33 -3.27
CA GLN A 93 6.41 10.28 -4.75
C GLN A 93 6.75 8.93 -5.40
N LYS A 94 7.50 8.06 -4.70
CA LYS A 94 7.91 6.74 -5.18
C LYS A 94 7.01 5.59 -4.70
N VAL A 95 5.92 5.93 -4.02
CA VAL A 95 4.95 4.98 -3.48
C VAL A 95 3.63 5.21 -4.18
N ILE A 96 3.03 4.15 -4.70
CA ILE A 96 1.69 4.20 -5.29
C ILE A 96 0.68 4.35 -4.16
N CYS A 97 0.06 5.51 -4.08
CA CYS A 97 -0.97 5.85 -3.11
C CYS A 97 -2.34 5.30 -3.56
N VAL A 98 -2.89 4.36 -2.80
CA VAL A 98 -4.14 3.66 -3.13
C VAL A 98 -5.29 4.16 -2.25
N GLY A 99 -6.27 4.79 -2.89
CA GLY A 99 -7.55 5.16 -2.29
C GLY A 99 -8.60 4.06 -2.39
N ALA A 100 -9.63 4.13 -1.55
CA ALA A 100 -10.74 3.19 -1.54
C ALA A 100 -11.99 3.76 -2.20
N LEU A 101 -12.61 2.96 -3.07
CA LEU A 101 -13.99 3.12 -3.48
C LEU A 101 -14.93 2.39 -2.52
N ASP A 102 -16.17 2.85 -2.45
CA ASP A 102 -17.27 2.09 -1.89
C ASP A 102 -17.74 1.01 -2.90
N GLY A 103 -18.59 0.08 -2.45
CA GLY A 103 -19.13 -0.98 -3.30
C GLY A 103 -20.06 -0.48 -4.44
N GLN A 104 -20.21 0.82 -4.61
CA GLN A 104 -20.97 1.48 -5.68
C GLN A 104 -20.04 2.21 -6.66
N GLY A 105 -18.72 2.15 -6.46
CA GLY A 105 -17.72 2.79 -7.32
C GLY A 105 -17.46 4.27 -7.02
N ASN A 106 -18.02 4.82 -5.93
CA ASN A 106 -17.72 6.19 -5.50
C ASN A 106 -16.54 6.20 -4.54
N PRO A 107 -15.73 7.28 -4.46
CA PRO A 107 -14.74 7.41 -3.40
C PRO A 107 -15.37 7.20 -2.01
N ALA A 108 -14.85 6.25 -1.25
CA ALA A 108 -15.40 5.95 0.06
C ALA A 108 -15.19 7.14 1.00
N SER A 109 -16.19 7.46 1.83
CA SER A 109 -16.16 8.66 2.69
C SER A 109 -15.02 8.66 3.71
N TYR A 110 -14.47 7.48 4.04
CA TYR A 110 -13.32 7.33 4.92
C TYR A 110 -11.98 7.45 4.18
N SER A 111 -11.96 7.29 2.86
CA SER A 111 -10.74 7.34 2.07
C SER A 111 -10.19 8.75 2.06
N MET A 112 -8.88 8.87 2.22
CA MET A 112 -8.19 10.05 1.73
C MET A 112 -8.25 10.04 0.19
N ILE A 113 -8.47 11.20 -0.44
CA ILE A 113 -8.65 11.36 -1.89
C ILE A 113 -7.50 12.19 -2.50
N GLN A 114 -7.03 13.21 -1.80
CA GLN A 114 -5.93 14.05 -2.29
C GLN A 114 -4.63 13.27 -2.40
N GLY A 115 -3.93 13.41 -3.53
CA GLY A 115 -2.66 12.70 -3.77
C GLY A 115 -2.80 11.19 -3.91
N VAL A 116 -4.01 10.67 -4.15
CA VAL A 116 -4.23 9.28 -4.55
C VAL A 116 -3.85 9.10 -6.02
N ASP A 117 -3.04 8.09 -6.31
CA ASP A 117 -2.65 7.74 -7.68
C ASP A 117 -3.69 6.83 -8.33
N VAL A 118 -4.28 5.92 -7.56
CA VAL A 118 -5.27 4.94 -8.03
C VAL A 118 -6.32 4.66 -6.97
N PHE A 119 -7.56 4.47 -7.42
CA PHE A 119 -8.67 4.01 -6.59
C PHE A 119 -9.01 2.56 -6.91
N GLU A 120 -9.29 1.77 -5.88
CA GLU A 120 -9.80 0.41 -6.01
C GLU A 120 -10.89 0.10 -4.99
N ASP A 121 -11.67 -0.96 -5.23
CA ASP A 121 -12.77 -1.36 -4.33
C ASP A 121 -12.25 -1.64 -2.92
N GLY A 122 -12.64 -0.79 -1.98
CA GLY A 122 -12.27 -0.88 -0.58
C GLY A 122 -13.05 -1.93 0.20
N THR A 123 -13.94 -2.69 -0.43
CA THR A 123 -14.81 -3.69 0.22
C THR A 123 -14.32 -5.11 -0.01
N TRP A 124 -14.38 -5.94 1.03
CA TRP A 124 -14.09 -7.38 0.96
C TRP A 124 -14.86 -8.14 2.04
N LYS A 125 -15.82 -8.98 1.62
CA LYS A 125 -16.72 -9.69 2.54
C LYS A 125 -17.39 -8.70 3.51
N GLN A 126 -17.08 -8.78 4.81
CA GLN A 126 -17.61 -7.91 5.86
C GLN A 126 -16.63 -6.80 6.28
N ALA A 127 -15.53 -6.62 5.53
CA ALA A 127 -14.51 -5.62 5.82
C ALA A 127 -14.51 -4.49 4.79
N GLN A 128 -14.08 -3.31 5.24
CA GLN A 128 -13.89 -2.14 4.40
C GLN A 128 -12.62 -1.38 4.80
N GLY A 129 -11.95 -0.76 3.83
CA GLY A 129 -10.82 0.13 4.10
C GLY A 129 -9.87 0.32 2.92
N THR A 130 -9.05 1.37 2.98
CA THR A 130 -7.94 1.59 2.02
C THR A 130 -6.91 0.47 2.05
N SER A 131 -6.79 -0.26 3.17
CA SER A 131 -5.98 -1.48 3.24
C SER A 131 -6.49 -2.61 2.34
N VAL A 132 -7.81 -2.72 2.14
CA VAL A 132 -8.42 -3.69 1.21
C VAL A 132 -8.11 -3.29 -0.23
N ALA A 133 -8.33 -2.03 -0.59
CA ALA A 133 -8.00 -1.50 -1.91
C ALA A 133 -6.50 -1.67 -2.24
N CYS A 134 -5.62 -1.32 -1.30
CA CYS A 134 -4.17 -1.52 -1.40
C CYS A 134 -3.80 -2.99 -1.70
N ALA A 135 -4.45 -3.95 -1.02
CA ALA A 135 -4.21 -5.36 -1.26
C ALA A 135 -4.71 -5.83 -2.64
N ARG A 136 -5.81 -5.28 -3.16
CA ARG A 136 -6.28 -5.57 -4.53
C ARG A 136 -5.29 -5.06 -5.57
N VAL A 137 -4.86 -3.81 -5.46
CA VAL A 137 -3.85 -3.22 -6.36
C VAL A 137 -2.57 -4.05 -6.33
N THR A 138 -2.11 -4.45 -5.14
CA THR A 138 -0.94 -5.34 -4.99
C THR A 138 -1.13 -6.65 -5.73
N GLY A 139 -2.30 -7.30 -5.60
CA GLY A 139 -2.63 -8.53 -6.33
C GLY A 139 -2.60 -8.35 -7.85
N MET A 140 -3.15 -7.25 -8.37
CA MET A 140 -3.14 -6.93 -9.80
C MET A 140 -1.72 -6.74 -10.35
N PHE A 141 -0.86 -6.05 -9.59
CA PHE A 141 0.57 -5.93 -9.93
C PHE A 141 1.27 -7.29 -9.92
N ALA A 142 1.05 -8.11 -8.88
CA ALA A 142 1.67 -9.43 -8.75
C ALA A 142 1.26 -10.41 -9.85
N GLN A 143 0.03 -10.29 -10.38
CA GLN A 143 -0.45 -11.10 -11.50
C GLN A 143 0.20 -10.71 -12.84
N GLY A 144 0.82 -9.53 -12.92
CA GLY A 144 1.35 -8.95 -14.16
C GLY A 144 0.29 -8.25 -15.02
N GLU A 145 -0.89 -7.96 -14.46
CA GLU A 145 -2.01 -7.31 -15.17
C GLU A 145 -2.00 -5.78 -15.06
N TRP A 146 -0.99 -5.17 -14.43
CA TRP A 146 -0.93 -3.71 -14.33
C TRP A 146 -0.65 -3.05 -15.68
N GLN A 147 -1.73 -2.62 -16.34
CA GLN A 147 -1.69 -1.68 -17.45
C GLN A 147 -1.99 -0.28 -16.88
N SER A 148 -1.10 0.68 -17.11
CA SER A 148 -1.31 2.08 -16.74
C SER A 148 -2.65 2.56 -17.33
N ARG A 149 -3.67 2.76 -16.50
CA ARG A 149 -4.87 3.50 -16.92
C ARG A 149 -4.55 4.98 -16.93
N HIS A 150 -3.84 5.41 -17.97
CA HIS A 150 -3.80 6.81 -18.40
C HIS A 150 -4.76 6.94 -19.58
N ASP A 151 -6.06 6.98 -19.30
CA ASP A 151 -7.07 7.45 -20.25
C ASP A 151 -8.31 7.90 -19.45
N VAL A 152 -8.26 9.14 -18.96
CA VAL A 152 -9.45 9.97 -18.87
C VAL A 152 -9.25 11.07 -19.90
N GLN A 153 -9.97 10.92 -21.03
CA GLN A 153 -10.21 12.01 -21.97
C GLN A 153 -11.11 13.07 -21.34
#